data_AF-A0A2D4IE74-F1
#
_entry.id   AF-A0A2D4IE74-F1
#
_cell.length_a   1.000
_cell.length_b   1.000
_cell.length_c   1.000
_cell.angle_alpha   90.00
_cell.angle_beta   90.00
_cell.angle_gamma   90.00
#
_symmetry.space_group_name_H-M   'P 1'
#
loop_
_entity.id
_entity.type
_entity.pdbx_description
1 polymer ?
#
loop_
_entity_poly.entity_id
_entity_poly.type
_entity_poly.pdbx_seq_one_letter_code
_entity_poly.pdbx_strand_id
1 'polypeptide(L)'
;VKEKILEAFCKNIPYSQWPRVEDVDLEWFATSTDSYILRDLDDTSVMEDGRKKLNTLGHYKIPDGASLAMSLTDKKDNTLSRVKDLDTEKYFHLVLPTDELNENKKSHRQSHRKKVLPEIYLTRLLSTKGTLQKFLDDLFRAILSIRDDKPPLAIKYFFDFLEEQAEKRGISDPDTLHIWKTNSLPLRFWVNILKNPQFVFDIDKTDHIDACLSVIAQAFIDACSISDLQLGKDSPTNKLLYAKEIPEYRKIVQRYYKQIHDMPPLSEQEMNAHLAEESRKYRNEFNTNVAMTEIYKYAKRYRTQIVNALDSNSTTRRTQLQHKFEQVIALMEDNIYECCSEA
;
A
#
# COMPACT_ATOMS: atom_id res chain seq x y z
N VAL A 1 -15.84 11.69 -14.54
CA VAL A 1 -17.06 11.02 -15.08
C VAL A 1 -16.70 9.76 -15.83
N LYS A 2 -15.77 9.83 -16.79
CA LYS A 2 -15.26 8.68 -17.55
C LYS A 2 -14.87 7.48 -16.64
N GLU A 3 -14.10 7.72 -15.58
CA GLU A 3 -13.76 6.69 -14.57
C GLU A 3 -14.97 5.94 -14.03
N LYS A 4 -16.02 6.65 -13.60
CA LYS A 4 -17.25 6.02 -13.06
C LYS A 4 -18.00 5.18 -14.09
N ILE A 5 -17.95 5.58 -15.36
CA ILE A 5 -18.56 4.80 -16.45
C ILE A 5 -17.73 3.53 -16.65
N LEU A 6 -16.40 3.63 -16.71
CA LEU A 6 -15.51 2.47 -16.81
C LEU A 6 -15.71 1.52 -15.62
N GLU A 7 -15.83 2.03 -14.39
CA GLU A 7 -16.17 1.21 -13.21
C GLU A 7 -17.48 0.45 -13.37
N ALA A 8 -18.51 1.08 -13.93
CA ALA A 8 -19.80 0.44 -14.15
C ALA A 8 -19.75 -0.66 -15.23
N PHE A 9 -19.02 -0.43 -16.33
CA PHE A 9 -18.92 -1.37 -17.45
C PHE A 9 -17.89 -2.49 -17.22
N CYS A 10 -16.79 -2.19 -16.53
CA CYS A 10 -15.66 -3.09 -16.35
C CYS A 10 -15.59 -3.72 -14.94
N LYS A 11 -16.69 -3.66 -14.16
CA LYS A 11 -16.78 -4.16 -12.78
C LYS A 11 -16.25 -5.58 -12.55
N ASN A 12 -16.37 -6.45 -13.56
CA ASN A 12 -15.97 -7.86 -13.47
C ASN A 12 -14.63 -8.15 -14.20
N ILE A 13 -13.87 -7.12 -14.55
CA ILE A 13 -12.61 -7.18 -15.28
C ILE A 13 -11.48 -6.65 -14.37
N PRO A 14 -10.29 -7.28 -14.33
CA PRO A 14 -9.15 -6.73 -13.58
C PRO A 14 -8.76 -5.33 -14.06
N TYR A 15 -8.35 -4.45 -13.13
CA TYR A 15 -8.11 -3.03 -13.47
C TYR A 15 -7.05 -2.85 -14.56
N SER A 16 -5.99 -3.66 -14.55
CA SER A 16 -4.92 -3.62 -15.57
C SER A 16 -5.40 -3.82 -17.02
N GLN A 17 -6.60 -4.37 -17.22
CA GLN A 17 -7.19 -4.60 -18.53
C GLN A 17 -8.17 -3.51 -18.96
N TRP A 18 -8.44 -2.52 -18.11
CA TRP A 18 -9.38 -1.45 -18.43
C TRP A 18 -8.78 -0.51 -19.48
N PRO A 19 -9.61 0.07 -20.37
CA PRO A 19 -9.21 1.24 -21.12
C PRO A 19 -8.77 2.34 -20.15
N ARG A 20 -7.71 3.04 -20.49
CA ARG A 20 -7.32 4.20 -19.68
C ARG A 20 -8.30 5.35 -19.93
N VAL A 21 -8.49 6.18 -18.91
CA VAL A 21 -9.42 7.32 -18.96
C VAL A 21 -9.07 8.29 -20.09
N GLU A 22 -7.78 8.45 -20.35
CA GLU A 22 -7.27 9.27 -21.46
C GLU A 22 -7.49 8.68 -22.86
N ASP A 23 -7.78 7.38 -22.95
CA ASP A 23 -7.94 6.68 -24.23
C ASP A 23 -9.42 6.61 -24.67
N VAL A 24 -10.34 7.17 -23.88
CA VAL A 24 -11.78 7.18 -24.20
C VAL A 24 -12.32 8.61 -24.32
N ASP A 25 -13.20 8.84 -25.28
CA ASP A 25 -14.00 10.06 -25.39
C ASP A 25 -15.39 9.85 -24.80
N LEU A 26 -16.01 10.95 -24.40
CA LEU A 26 -17.36 10.95 -23.86
C LEU A 26 -18.21 11.98 -24.62
N GLU A 27 -19.22 11.49 -25.31
CA GLU A 27 -20.13 12.28 -26.12
C GLU A 27 -21.50 12.38 -25.45
N TRP A 28 -22.07 13.59 -25.44
CA TRP A 28 -23.42 13.86 -24.94
C TRP A 28 -24.37 14.16 -26.09
N PHE A 29 -25.48 13.41 -26.16
CA PHE A 29 -26.57 13.67 -27.09
C PHE A 29 -27.57 14.63 -26.45
N ALA A 30 -27.43 15.93 -26.77
CA ALA A 30 -28.30 16.97 -26.22
C ALA A 30 -29.69 16.97 -26.89
N THR A 31 -29.73 16.67 -28.18
CA THR A 31 -30.95 16.50 -28.98
C THR A 31 -30.77 15.30 -29.92
N SER A 32 -31.78 14.96 -30.72
CA SER A 32 -31.65 13.91 -31.74
C SER A 32 -30.72 14.29 -32.90
N THR A 33 -30.36 15.56 -33.04
CA THR A 33 -29.49 16.07 -34.11
C THR A 33 -28.14 16.59 -33.61
N ASP A 34 -28.04 16.93 -32.33
CA ASP A 34 -26.87 17.60 -31.76
C ASP A 34 -26.22 16.73 -30.68
N SER A 35 -24.92 16.51 -30.87
CA SER A 35 -24.06 15.86 -29.89
C SER A 35 -22.77 16.65 -29.66
N TYR A 36 -22.22 16.54 -28.45
CA TYR A 36 -21.06 17.30 -28.02
C TYR A 36 -20.06 16.39 -27.30
N ILE A 37 -18.80 16.42 -27.71
CA ILE A 37 -17.72 15.74 -27.00
C ILE A 37 -17.38 16.55 -25.74
N LEU A 38 -17.51 15.93 -24.58
CA LEU A 38 -17.22 16.52 -23.29
C LEU A 38 -15.74 16.33 -22.95
N ARG A 39 -15.06 17.43 -22.64
CA ARG A 39 -13.65 17.44 -22.23
C ARG A 39 -13.49 18.10 -20.86
N ASP A 40 -12.39 17.80 -20.18
CA ASP A 40 -12.05 18.48 -18.92
C ASP A 40 -11.67 19.94 -19.15
N LEU A 41 -11.13 20.24 -20.35
CA LEU A 41 -10.81 21.58 -20.81
C LEU A 41 -11.16 21.72 -22.29
N ASP A 42 -11.84 22.82 -22.63
CA ASP A 42 -12.15 23.22 -24.00
C ASP A 42 -12.22 24.76 -24.11
N ASP A 43 -12.70 25.25 -25.25
CA ASP A 43 -12.92 26.67 -25.53
C ASP A 43 -14.04 27.30 -24.71
N THR A 44 -14.89 26.49 -24.08
CA THR A 44 -15.95 26.94 -23.17
C THR A 44 -15.50 27.03 -21.71
N SER A 45 -14.31 26.51 -21.37
CA SER A 45 -13.80 26.48 -19.99
C SER A 45 -13.68 27.87 -19.35
N VAL A 46 -14.18 27.98 -18.12
CA VAL A 46 -14.21 29.24 -17.38
C VAL A 46 -12.86 29.58 -16.75
N MET A 47 -12.47 30.85 -16.84
CA MET A 47 -11.34 31.42 -16.10
C MET A 47 -11.83 32.04 -14.78
N GLU A 48 -11.22 31.67 -13.65
CA GLU A 48 -11.47 32.25 -12.32
C GLU A 48 -10.11 32.59 -11.68
N ASP A 49 -9.90 33.84 -11.26
CA ASP A 49 -8.65 34.33 -10.66
C ASP A 49 -7.36 33.97 -11.43
N GLY A 50 -7.41 34.05 -12.76
CA GLY A 50 -6.27 33.75 -13.63
C GLY A 50 -5.99 32.27 -13.85
N ARG A 51 -6.85 31.37 -13.33
CA ARG A 51 -6.76 29.92 -13.48
C ARG A 51 -7.92 29.36 -14.28
N LYS A 52 -7.68 28.29 -15.05
CA LYS A 52 -8.73 27.56 -15.78
C LYS A 52 -9.44 26.59 -14.84
N LYS A 53 -10.76 26.66 -14.78
CA LYS A 53 -11.59 25.70 -14.06
C LYS A 53 -11.84 24.47 -14.92
N LEU A 54 -11.65 23.27 -14.36
CA LEU A 54 -12.02 22.04 -15.06
C LEU A 54 -13.53 21.96 -15.26
N ASN A 55 -13.93 21.57 -16.46
CA ASN A 55 -15.33 21.43 -16.85
C ASN A 55 -15.97 20.28 -16.07
N THR A 56 -17.21 20.48 -15.62
CA THR A 56 -18.00 19.50 -14.88
C THR A 56 -19.31 19.23 -15.61
N LEU A 57 -20.09 18.22 -15.19
CA LEU A 57 -21.45 18.06 -15.73
C LEU A 57 -22.31 19.31 -15.51
N GLY A 58 -22.10 20.04 -14.41
CA GLY A 58 -22.76 21.31 -14.14
C GLY A 58 -22.34 22.44 -15.08
N HIS A 59 -21.09 22.43 -15.56
CA HIS A 59 -20.59 23.38 -16.57
C HIS A 59 -21.37 23.25 -17.88
N TYR A 60 -21.50 22.02 -18.39
CA TYR A 60 -22.27 21.72 -19.60
C TYR A 60 -23.79 21.67 -19.39
N LYS A 61 -24.27 21.87 -18.15
CA LYS A 61 -25.69 21.81 -17.78
C LYS A 61 -26.35 20.48 -18.18
N ILE A 62 -25.62 19.38 -18.03
CA ILE A 62 -26.12 18.04 -18.36
C ILE A 62 -27.32 17.72 -17.45
N PRO A 63 -28.53 17.47 -18.00
CA PRO A 63 -29.71 17.17 -17.20
C PRO A 63 -29.66 15.74 -16.63
N ASP A 64 -30.49 15.50 -15.61
CA ASP A 64 -30.73 14.13 -15.15
C ASP A 64 -31.38 13.29 -16.26
N GLY A 65 -30.99 12.03 -16.38
CA GLY A 65 -31.41 11.15 -17.48
C GLY A 65 -30.78 11.44 -18.85
N ALA A 66 -29.76 12.30 -18.94
CA ALA A 66 -29.05 12.55 -20.20
C ALA A 66 -28.40 11.29 -20.80
N SER A 67 -28.46 11.18 -22.12
CA SER A 67 -27.83 10.08 -22.87
C SER A 67 -26.38 10.41 -23.24
N LEU A 68 -25.47 9.53 -22.86
CA LEU A 68 -24.02 9.65 -23.10
C LEU A 68 -23.51 8.41 -23.84
N ALA A 69 -22.58 8.59 -24.76
CA ALA A 69 -21.81 7.49 -25.35
C ALA A 69 -20.33 7.63 -25.02
N MET A 70 -19.69 6.50 -24.66
CA MET A 70 -18.25 6.41 -24.49
C MET A 70 -17.66 5.58 -25.63
N SER A 71 -16.61 6.08 -26.26
CA SER A 71 -15.90 5.40 -27.35
C SER A 71 -14.39 5.47 -27.12
N LEU A 72 -13.66 4.49 -27.66
CA LEU A 72 -12.20 4.57 -27.71
C LEU A 72 -11.79 5.67 -28.68
N THR A 73 -10.83 6.48 -28.27
CA THR A 73 -10.30 7.56 -29.10
C THR A 73 -9.48 7.00 -30.26
N ASP A 74 -9.73 7.49 -31.46
CA ASP A 74 -8.91 7.16 -32.63
C ASP A 74 -7.58 7.92 -32.51
N LYS A 75 -6.45 7.19 -32.48
CA LYS A 75 -5.09 7.73 -32.26
C LYS A 75 -4.59 8.76 -33.30
N LYS A 76 -5.44 9.19 -34.24
CA LYS A 76 -5.11 10.14 -35.32
C LYS A 76 -5.25 11.61 -34.90
N ASP A 77 -6.05 11.94 -33.89
CA ASP A 77 -6.24 13.33 -33.41
C ASP A 77 -5.41 13.61 -32.15
N ASN A 78 -4.12 13.88 -32.35
CA ASN A 78 -3.15 14.07 -31.26
C ASN A 78 -2.82 15.56 -31.05
N THR A 79 -3.81 16.45 -31.08
CA THR A 79 -3.59 17.93 -31.10
C THR A 79 -4.03 18.70 -29.85
N LEU A 80 -4.50 18.07 -28.78
CA LEU A 80 -4.70 18.76 -27.50
C LEU A 80 -4.00 18.04 -26.35
N SER A 81 -3.07 18.76 -25.73
CA SER A 81 -2.16 18.30 -24.68
C SER A 81 -2.87 17.53 -23.58
N ARG A 82 -2.52 16.25 -23.49
CA ARG A 82 -2.98 15.28 -22.50
C ARG A 82 -2.59 15.73 -21.09
N VAL A 83 -3.59 15.93 -20.25
CA VAL A 83 -3.45 16.62 -18.96
C VAL A 83 -3.17 15.63 -17.84
N LYS A 84 -2.04 14.91 -17.91
CA LYS A 84 -1.67 13.97 -16.84
C LYS A 84 -1.09 14.64 -15.60
N ASP A 85 -0.46 15.80 -15.79
CA ASP A 85 0.06 16.64 -14.71
C ASP A 85 -0.61 18.02 -14.81
N LEU A 86 -1.77 18.16 -14.17
CA LEU A 86 -2.41 19.46 -13.99
C LEU A 86 -1.50 20.33 -13.11
N ASP A 87 -0.88 21.32 -13.73
CA ASP A 87 -0.21 22.40 -13.01
C ASP A 87 -1.24 23.10 -12.10
N THR A 88 -1.15 22.85 -10.79
CA THR A 88 -2.08 23.37 -9.77
C THR A 88 -2.01 24.90 -9.66
N GLU A 89 -0.98 25.53 -10.24
CA GLU A 89 -0.93 26.98 -10.37
C GLU A 89 -1.81 27.49 -11.53
N LYS A 90 -2.04 26.67 -12.55
CA LYS A 90 -2.78 27.02 -13.78
C LYS A 90 -4.23 26.53 -13.79
N TYR A 91 -4.52 25.44 -13.09
CA TYR A 91 -5.82 24.77 -13.13
C TYR A 91 -6.38 24.50 -11.74
N PHE A 92 -7.70 24.49 -11.61
CA PHE A 92 -8.38 24.08 -10.39
C PHE A 92 -9.72 23.40 -10.70
N HIS A 93 -10.26 22.68 -9.70
CA HIS A 93 -11.56 22.02 -9.82
C HIS A 93 -12.55 22.59 -8.80
N LEU A 94 -12.60 22.00 -7.59
CA LEU A 94 -13.54 22.41 -6.54
C LEU A 94 -12.95 23.41 -5.54
N VAL A 95 -11.63 23.37 -5.32
CA VAL A 95 -10.92 24.22 -4.37
C VAL A 95 -10.00 25.16 -5.12
N LEU A 96 -10.06 26.46 -4.82
CA LEU A 96 -9.12 27.45 -5.32
C LEU A 96 -7.94 27.55 -4.33
N PRO A 97 -6.68 27.38 -4.78
CA PRO A 97 -5.52 27.42 -3.87
C PRO A 97 -5.38 28.73 -3.05
N THR A 98 -5.98 29.84 -3.50
CA THR A 98 -6.01 31.11 -2.76
C THR A 98 -6.88 31.09 -1.50
N ASP A 99 -7.78 30.11 -1.35
CA ASP A 99 -8.59 29.94 -0.15
C ASP A 99 -7.77 29.42 1.06
N GLU A 100 -6.62 28.74 0.83
CA GLU A 100 -5.75 28.26 1.91
C GLU A 100 -4.83 29.35 2.50
N LEU A 101 -4.35 30.30 1.68
CA LEU A 101 -3.43 31.37 2.10
C LEU A 101 -4.13 32.54 2.82
N ASN A 102 -5.45 32.68 2.66
CA ASN A 102 -6.22 33.81 3.19
C ASN A 102 -6.77 33.62 4.61
N GLU A 103 -6.39 32.55 5.31
CA GLU A 103 -6.65 32.39 6.76
C GLU A 103 -6.07 33.58 7.57
N ASN A 104 -5.02 34.24 7.09
CA ASN A 104 -4.30 35.28 7.83
C ASN A 104 -4.59 36.75 7.41
N LYS A 105 -5.48 37.02 6.47
CA LYS A 105 -5.82 38.41 6.08
C LYS A 105 -7.32 38.68 6.13
N LYS A 106 -7.76 39.23 7.27
CA LYS A 106 -9.03 39.97 7.38
C LYS A 106 -9.06 41.08 6.33
N SER A 107 -9.80 40.88 5.24
CA SER A 107 -10.21 41.98 4.37
C SER A 107 -11.67 41.82 3.96
N HIS A 108 -12.33 42.96 3.95
CA HIS A 108 -13.77 43.16 3.93
C HIS A 108 -14.32 42.99 2.50
N ARG A 109 -14.25 41.78 1.94
CA ARG A 109 -15.04 41.39 0.76
C ARG A 109 -15.73 40.07 1.04
N GLN A 110 -16.99 40.18 1.47
CA GLN A 110 -17.93 39.06 1.53
C GLN A 110 -18.11 38.49 0.12
N SER A 111 -17.32 37.46 -0.20
CA SER A 111 -17.70 36.50 -1.23
C SER A 111 -18.66 35.49 -0.60
N HIS A 112 -19.78 35.22 -1.27
CA HIS A 112 -20.91 34.40 -0.82
C HIS A 112 -20.59 32.91 -0.57
N ARG A 113 -19.35 32.51 -0.33
CA ARG A 113 -19.00 31.14 0.07
C ARG A 113 -19.10 31.01 1.58
N LYS A 114 -20.20 30.42 2.06
CA LYS A 114 -20.34 29.95 3.45
C LYS A 114 -19.14 29.08 3.78
N LYS A 115 -18.20 29.60 4.58
CA LYS A 115 -17.12 28.80 5.18
C LYS A 115 -17.78 27.68 5.98
N VAL A 116 -17.61 26.44 5.53
CA VAL A 116 -18.14 25.24 6.20
C VAL A 116 -17.34 25.07 7.50
N LEU A 117 -18.02 25.02 8.64
CA LEU A 117 -17.40 24.87 9.96
C LEU A 117 -16.52 23.60 10.01
N PRO A 118 -15.30 23.65 10.60
CA PRO A 118 -14.44 22.48 10.81
C PRO A 118 -15.17 21.28 11.44
N GLU A 119 -16.15 21.55 12.29
CA GLU A 119 -17.00 20.58 12.99
C GLU A 119 -17.87 19.73 12.03
N ILE A 120 -18.27 20.27 10.88
CA ILE A 120 -19.02 19.53 9.86
C ILE A 120 -18.15 18.45 9.21
N TYR A 121 -16.85 18.72 9.04
CA TYR A 121 -15.92 17.72 8.50
C TYR A 121 -15.69 16.56 9.47
N LEU A 122 -15.67 16.83 10.78
CA LEU A 122 -15.59 15.76 11.79
C LEU A 122 -16.81 14.84 11.72
N THR A 123 -18.02 15.38 11.60
CA THR A 123 -19.24 14.58 11.44
C THR A 123 -19.20 13.72 10.17
N ARG A 124 -18.64 14.23 9.07
CA ARG A 124 -18.43 13.44 7.84
C ARG A 124 -17.44 12.30 8.05
N LEU A 125 -16.31 12.56 8.72
CA LEU A 125 -15.33 11.51 9.06
C LEU A 125 -15.97 10.42 9.94
N LEU A 126 -16.75 10.81 10.95
CA LEU A 126 -17.48 9.87 11.80
C LEU A 126 -18.52 9.06 11.02
N SER A 127 -19.23 9.70 10.08
CA SER A 127 -20.18 8.99 9.21
C SER A 127 -19.48 7.96 8.33
N THR A 128 -18.39 8.33 7.65
CA THR A 128 -17.63 7.38 6.81
C THR A 128 -17.03 6.26 7.64
N LYS A 129 -16.45 6.57 8.82
CA LYS A 129 -15.99 5.58 9.79
C LYS A 129 -17.11 4.61 10.15
N GLY A 130 -18.29 5.13 10.49
CA GLY A 130 -19.47 4.33 10.83
C GLY A 130 -19.90 3.38 9.70
N THR A 131 -19.88 3.85 8.46
CA THR A 131 -20.20 3.01 7.27
C THR A 131 -19.19 1.88 7.08
N LEU A 132 -17.89 2.14 7.30
CA LEU A 132 -16.82 1.17 7.09
C LEU A 132 -16.59 0.23 8.28
N GLN A 133 -17.15 0.53 9.45
CA GLN A 133 -16.83 -0.13 10.71
C GLN A 133 -16.95 -1.65 10.66
N LYS A 134 -18.04 -2.19 10.10
CA LYS A 134 -18.24 -3.64 10.00
C LYS A 134 -17.16 -4.32 9.15
N PHE A 135 -16.82 -3.73 8.00
CA PHE A 135 -15.78 -4.26 7.12
C PHE A 135 -14.41 -4.26 7.80
N LEU A 136 -14.12 -3.22 8.58
CA LEU A 136 -12.89 -3.12 9.36
C LEU A 136 -12.83 -4.19 10.46
N ASP A 137 -13.93 -4.38 11.19
CA ASP A 137 -14.03 -5.41 12.24
C ASP A 137 -13.85 -6.81 11.66
N ASP A 138 -14.50 -7.10 10.53
CA ASP A 138 -14.39 -8.38 9.83
C ASP A 138 -12.96 -8.63 9.34
N LEU A 139 -12.29 -7.60 8.79
CA LEU A 139 -10.91 -7.68 8.34
C LEU A 139 -9.92 -7.93 9.50
N PHE A 140 -10.03 -7.17 10.58
CA PHE A 140 -9.14 -7.34 11.74
C PHE A 140 -9.36 -8.70 12.41
N ARG A 141 -10.61 -9.17 12.49
CA ARG A 141 -10.91 -10.53 12.96
C ARG A 141 -10.31 -11.59 12.02
N ALA A 142 -10.42 -11.42 10.71
CA ALA A 142 -9.83 -12.36 9.76
C ALA A 142 -8.30 -12.43 9.86
N ILE A 143 -7.63 -11.30 10.11
CA ILE A 143 -6.18 -11.23 10.30
C ILE A 143 -5.76 -11.85 11.65
N LEU A 144 -6.53 -11.58 12.71
CA LEU A 144 -6.21 -11.92 14.11
C LEU A 144 -7.03 -13.11 14.62
N SER A 145 -7.31 -14.09 13.77
CA SER A 145 -7.97 -15.33 14.15
C SER A 145 -7.24 -16.55 13.60
N ILE A 146 -7.43 -17.67 14.27
CA ILE A 146 -6.94 -18.97 13.83
C ILE A 146 -8.13 -19.71 13.21
N ARG A 147 -7.90 -20.24 12.02
CA ARG A 147 -8.86 -21.09 11.33
C ARG A 147 -8.56 -22.54 11.64
N ASP A 148 -9.55 -23.26 12.18
CA ASP A 148 -9.39 -24.68 12.55
C ASP A 148 -9.07 -25.56 11.34
N ASP A 149 -9.58 -25.20 10.15
CA ASP A 149 -9.38 -25.94 8.91
C ASP A 149 -7.99 -25.71 8.29
N LYS A 150 -7.32 -24.59 8.64
CA LYS A 150 -6.01 -24.24 8.09
C LYS A 150 -5.21 -23.42 9.09
N PRO A 151 -4.58 -24.07 10.10
CA PRO A 151 -3.78 -23.37 11.09
C PRO A 151 -2.56 -22.70 10.46
N PRO A 152 -2.13 -21.53 10.96
CA PRO A 152 -1.02 -20.78 10.38
C PRO A 152 0.34 -21.33 10.83
N LEU A 153 0.78 -22.42 10.21
CA LEU A 153 1.99 -23.17 10.60
C LEU A 153 3.24 -22.29 10.69
N ALA A 154 3.48 -21.43 9.70
CA ALA A 154 4.63 -20.53 9.68
C ALA A 154 4.60 -19.51 10.84
N ILE A 155 3.41 -19.03 11.24
CA ILE A 155 3.28 -18.09 12.36
C ILE A 155 3.58 -18.80 13.67
N LYS A 156 3.01 -20.00 13.88
CA LYS A 156 3.29 -20.82 15.06
C LYS A 156 4.79 -21.12 15.19
N TYR A 157 5.37 -21.67 14.14
CA TYR A 157 6.80 -22.03 14.12
C TYR A 157 7.70 -20.83 14.39
N PHE A 158 7.42 -19.67 13.78
CA PHE A 158 8.22 -18.47 13.98
C PHE A 158 8.04 -17.84 15.36
N PHE A 159 6.83 -17.88 15.93
CA PHE A 159 6.60 -17.37 17.29
C PHE A 159 7.24 -18.26 18.36
N ASP A 160 7.18 -19.58 18.20
CA ASP A 160 7.91 -20.52 19.07
C ASP A 160 9.42 -20.27 19.01
N PHE A 161 9.96 -20.00 17.80
CA PHE A 161 11.36 -19.60 17.64
C PHE A 161 11.69 -18.31 18.41
N LEU A 162 10.84 -17.28 18.36
CA LEU A 162 11.06 -16.04 19.13
C LEU A 162 11.10 -16.29 20.64
N GLU A 163 10.21 -17.16 21.13
CA GLU A 163 10.15 -17.56 22.54
C GLU A 163 11.40 -18.33 22.95
N GLU A 164 11.85 -19.30 22.16
CA GLU A 164 13.10 -20.04 22.38
C GLU A 164 14.31 -19.10 22.41
N GLN A 165 14.36 -18.10 21.52
CA GLN A 165 15.44 -17.11 21.49
C GLN A 165 15.43 -16.18 22.71
N ALA A 166 14.25 -15.86 23.25
CA ALA A 166 14.10 -15.09 24.47
C ALA A 166 14.56 -15.91 25.69
N GLU A 167 14.15 -17.18 25.77
CA GLU A 167 14.54 -18.11 26.83
C GLU A 167 16.07 -18.30 26.87
N LYS A 168 16.71 -18.53 25.72
CA LYS A 168 18.17 -18.62 25.61
C LYS A 168 18.93 -17.40 26.12
N ARG A 169 18.26 -16.24 26.19
CA ARG A 169 18.81 -14.97 26.68
C ARG A 169 18.33 -14.61 28.09
N GLY A 170 17.54 -15.47 28.73
CA GLY A 170 16.96 -15.22 30.05
C GLY A 170 15.92 -14.10 30.07
N ILE A 171 15.27 -13.81 28.93
CA ILE A 171 14.22 -12.80 28.83
C ILE A 171 12.89 -13.46 29.18
N SER A 172 12.35 -13.13 30.35
CA SER A 172 11.07 -13.66 30.85
C SER A 172 9.92 -12.65 30.82
N ASP A 173 10.19 -11.40 30.40
CA ASP A 173 9.19 -10.34 30.31
C ASP A 173 8.20 -10.58 29.15
N PRO A 174 6.90 -10.76 29.42
CA PRO A 174 5.88 -10.99 28.38
C PRO A 174 5.71 -9.81 27.42
N ASP A 175 5.94 -8.59 27.89
CA ASP A 175 5.79 -7.38 27.06
C ASP A 175 6.87 -7.34 25.97
N THR A 176 8.11 -7.72 26.30
CA THR A 176 9.20 -7.85 25.33
C THR A 176 8.86 -8.87 24.24
N LEU A 177 8.31 -10.04 24.61
CA LEU A 177 7.87 -11.05 23.65
C LEU A 177 6.72 -10.55 22.76
N HIS A 178 5.76 -9.84 23.34
CA HIS A 178 4.68 -9.21 22.59
C HIS A 178 5.21 -8.19 21.57
N ILE A 179 6.21 -7.40 21.94
CA ILE A 179 6.88 -6.45 21.04
C ILE A 179 7.58 -7.19 19.90
N TRP A 180 8.29 -8.29 20.17
CA TRP A 180 8.97 -9.07 19.13
C TRP A 180 7.99 -9.67 18.13
N LYS A 181 6.88 -10.27 18.60
CA LYS A 181 5.81 -10.80 17.75
C LYS A 181 5.18 -9.71 16.90
N THR A 182 4.89 -8.55 17.50
CA THR A 182 4.29 -7.40 16.82
C THR A 182 5.22 -6.82 15.75
N ASN A 183 6.49 -6.63 16.08
CA ASN A 183 7.49 -6.06 15.18
C ASN A 183 7.92 -6.98 14.04
N SER A 184 7.62 -8.28 14.14
CA SER A 184 8.00 -9.27 13.14
C SER A 184 6.89 -9.60 12.15
N LEU A 185 5.63 -9.67 12.60
CA LEU A 185 4.50 -10.04 11.74
C LEU A 185 3.53 -8.88 11.48
N PRO A 186 2.72 -8.37 12.44
CA PRO A 186 1.79 -7.27 12.20
C PRO A 186 2.41 -6.06 11.51
N LEU A 187 3.54 -5.55 12.02
CA LEU A 187 4.12 -4.30 11.52
C LEU A 187 4.87 -4.45 10.20
N ARG A 188 5.42 -5.64 9.91
CA ARG A 188 6.22 -5.88 8.69
C ARG A 188 5.39 -6.39 7.54
N PHE A 189 4.45 -7.30 7.82
CA PHE A 189 3.63 -7.94 6.81
C PHE A 189 2.26 -7.26 6.73
N TRP A 190 1.46 -7.31 7.80
CA TRP A 190 0.05 -6.91 7.73
C TRP A 190 -0.16 -5.42 7.47
N VAL A 191 0.59 -4.54 8.15
CA VAL A 191 0.55 -3.09 7.87
C VAL A 191 0.91 -2.80 6.41
N ASN A 192 1.87 -3.53 5.85
CA ASN A 192 2.26 -3.35 4.46
C ASN A 192 1.14 -3.76 3.49
N ILE A 193 0.49 -4.90 3.73
CA ILE A 193 -0.66 -5.36 2.93
C ILE A 193 -1.87 -4.43 3.08
N LEU A 194 -2.17 -3.95 4.30
CA LEU A 194 -3.27 -3.01 4.56
C LEU A 194 -3.08 -1.69 3.80
N LYS A 195 -1.84 -1.18 3.73
CA LYS A 195 -1.52 0.05 3.00
C LYS A 195 -1.37 -0.14 1.50
N ASN A 196 -1.06 -1.36 1.06
CA ASN A 196 -0.77 -1.68 -0.34
C ASN A 196 -1.63 -2.86 -0.83
N PRO A 197 -2.96 -2.68 -0.92
CA PRO A 197 -3.85 -3.73 -1.40
C PRO A 197 -3.55 -4.14 -2.86
N GLN A 198 -2.91 -3.29 -3.64
CA GLN A 198 -2.46 -3.59 -5.00
C GLN A 198 -1.34 -4.66 -5.06
N PHE A 199 -0.73 -5.03 -3.93
CA PHE A 199 0.17 -6.19 -3.86
C PHE A 199 -0.59 -7.52 -3.90
N VAL A 200 -1.88 -7.50 -3.58
CA VAL A 200 -2.73 -8.70 -3.51
C VAL A 200 -3.75 -8.71 -4.64
N PHE A 201 -4.26 -7.54 -5.04
CA PHE A 201 -5.34 -7.40 -6.01
C PHE A 201 -4.93 -6.53 -7.20
N ASP A 202 -5.47 -6.84 -8.37
CA ASP A 202 -5.33 -5.99 -9.57
C ASP A 202 -6.33 -4.83 -9.52
N ILE A 203 -5.94 -3.79 -8.79
CA ILE A 203 -6.74 -2.59 -8.55
C ILE A 203 -5.87 -1.34 -8.70
N ASP A 204 -6.51 -0.22 -9.02
CA ASP A 204 -5.89 1.10 -8.88
C ASP A 204 -5.99 1.60 -7.45
N LYS A 205 -4.88 2.11 -6.92
CA LYS A 205 -4.85 2.75 -5.61
C LYS A 205 -4.66 4.26 -5.79
N THR A 206 -5.74 5.01 -5.62
CA THR A 206 -5.69 6.47 -5.61
C THR A 206 -5.07 7.01 -4.32
N ASP A 207 -4.48 8.21 -4.38
CA ASP A 207 -3.88 8.87 -3.22
C ASP A 207 -4.86 9.08 -2.06
N HIS A 208 -6.14 9.34 -2.38
CA HIS A 208 -7.17 9.48 -1.35
C HIS A 208 -7.41 8.16 -0.60
N ILE A 209 -7.47 7.04 -1.32
CA ILE A 209 -7.61 5.71 -0.71
C ILE A 209 -6.35 5.36 0.08
N ASP A 210 -5.14 5.70 -0.39
CA ASP A 210 -3.90 5.53 0.39
C ASP A 210 -3.94 6.26 1.73
N ALA A 211 -4.43 7.51 1.74
CA ALA A 211 -4.61 8.28 2.97
C ALA A 211 -5.61 7.61 3.93
N CYS A 212 -6.75 7.11 3.42
CA CYS A 212 -7.74 6.38 4.22
C CYS A 212 -7.16 5.07 4.79
N LEU A 213 -6.46 4.29 3.97
CA LEU A 213 -5.82 3.03 4.39
C LEU A 213 -4.71 3.28 5.40
N SER A 214 -4.01 4.42 5.32
CA SER A 214 -3.02 4.83 6.31
C SER A 214 -3.66 5.10 7.68
N VAL A 215 -4.86 5.67 7.74
CA VAL A 215 -5.63 5.83 8.99
C VAL A 215 -6.02 4.47 9.58
N ILE A 216 -6.52 3.55 8.74
CA ILE A 216 -6.88 2.19 9.14
C ILE A 216 -5.66 1.41 9.64
N ALA A 217 -4.55 1.47 8.91
CA ALA A 217 -3.30 0.83 9.29
C ALA A 217 -2.78 1.38 10.62
N GLN A 218 -2.90 2.68 10.88
CA GLN A 218 -2.53 3.24 12.19
C GLN A 218 -3.41 2.70 13.31
N ALA A 219 -4.73 2.54 13.10
CA ALA A 219 -5.60 1.92 14.09
C ALA A 219 -5.20 0.45 14.37
N PHE A 220 -4.78 -0.29 13.34
CA PHE A 220 -4.23 -1.63 13.52
C PHE A 220 -2.92 -1.64 14.33
N ILE A 221 -2.01 -0.71 14.06
CA ILE A 221 -0.76 -0.53 14.82
C ILE A 221 -1.08 -0.23 16.30
N ASP A 222 -2.01 0.68 16.56
CA ASP A 222 -2.40 1.08 17.92
C ASP A 222 -3.08 -0.07 18.68
N ALA A 223 -3.76 -0.97 17.96
CA ALA A 223 -4.33 -2.21 18.50
C ALA A 223 -3.27 -3.26 18.85
N CYS A 224 -2.12 -3.27 18.17
CA CYS A 224 -1.00 -4.14 18.52
C CYS A 224 -0.09 -3.55 19.61
N SER A 225 -0.26 -2.28 19.99
CA SER A 225 0.55 -1.64 21.04
C SER A 225 0.10 -2.07 22.45
N ILE A 226 1.07 -2.20 23.35
CA ILE A 226 0.84 -2.46 24.79
C ILE A 226 0.55 -1.15 25.52
N SER A 227 1.16 -0.05 25.08
CA SER A 227 1.04 1.26 25.75
C SER A 227 -0.35 1.84 25.61
N ASP A 228 -0.92 2.38 26.68
CA ASP A 228 -2.19 3.08 26.63
C ASP A 228 -2.18 4.26 25.66
N LEU A 229 -3.32 4.46 25.00
CA LEU A 229 -3.48 5.54 24.04
C LEU A 229 -3.62 6.85 24.82
N GLN A 230 -2.54 7.63 24.88
CA GLN A 230 -2.58 8.97 25.46
C GLN A 230 -3.28 9.93 24.49
N LEU A 231 -4.53 10.28 24.82
CA LEU A 231 -5.35 11.19 24.05
C LEU A 231 -5.47 12.54 24.75
N GLY A 232 -5.19 13.60 24.00
CA GLY A 232 -5.33 15.00 24.43
C GLY A 232 -5.98 15.83 23.34
N LYS A 233 -6.17 17.12 23.61
CA LYS A 233 -6.75 18.07 22.63
C LYS A 233 -5.92 18.19 21.35
N ASP A 234 -4.60 17.98 21.47
CA ASP A 234 -3.65 18.05 20.35
C ASP A 234 -3.39 16.67 19.71
N SER A 235 -4.16 15.65 20.07
CA SER A 235 -4.02 14.34 19.44
C SER A 235 -4.48 14.37 17.99
N PRO A 236 -3.75 13.68 17.08
CA PRO A 236 -4.13 13.58 15.69
C PRO A 236 -5.56 13.03 15.52
N THR A 237 -6.33 13.59 14.57
CA THR A 237 -7.74 13.22 14.35
C THR A 237 -7.92 11.74 14.06
N ASN A 238 -6.98 11.09 13.36
CA ASN A 238 -7.00 9.66 13.08
C ASN A 238 -6.92 8.80 14.36
N LYS A 239 -6.14 9.23 15.37
CA LYS A 239 -6.10 8.55 16.68
C LYS A 239 -7.40 8.72 17.46
N LEU A 240 -7.98 9.91 17.41
CA LEU A 240 -9.27 10.18 18.04
C LEU A 240 -10.42 9.41 17.37
N LEU A 241 -10.33 9.16 16.06
CA LEU A 241 -11.38 8.53 15.28
C LEU A 241 -11.66 7.08 15.71
N TYR A 242 -10.61 6.31 16.00
CA TYR A 242 -10.70 4.89 16.39
C TYR A 242 -10.41 4.62 17.88
N ALA A 243 -10.17 5.67 18.67
CA ALA A 243 -9.83 5.58 20.08
C ALA A 243 -10.72 4.64 20.91
N LYS A 244 -12.02 4.61 20.63
CA LYS A 244 -12.99 3.81 21.38
C LYS A 244 -12.90 2.32 21.07
N GLU A 245 -12.49 1.96 19.85
CA GLU A 245 -12.40 0.58 19.39
C GLU A 245 -11.05 -0.07 19.74
N ILE A 246 -9.97 0.71 19.88
CA ILE A 246 -8.62 0.21 20.18
C ILE A 246 -8.58 -0.76 21.37
N PRO A 247 -9.22 -0.50 22.53
CA PRO A 247 -9.16 -1.42 23.66
C PRO A 247 -9.73 -2.82 23.36
N GLU A 248 -10.79 -2.91 22.55
CA GLU A 248 -11.36 -4.20 22.15
C GLU A 248 -10.46 -4.91 21.13
N TYR A 249 -9.88 -4.18 20.17
CA TYR A 249 -8.91 -4.76 19.25
C TYR A 249 -7.65 -5.28 19.96
N ARG A 250 -7.16 -4.59 21.01
CA ARG A 250 -6.06 -5.08 21.85
C ARG A 250 -6.36 -6.42 22.50
N LYS A 251 -7.57 -6.59 23.03
CA LYS A 251 -8.02 -7.89 23.59
C LYS A 251 -8.00 -8.99 22.53
N ILE A 252 -8.36 -8.68 21.28
CA ILE A 252 -8.29 -9.64 20.16
C ILE A 252 -6.84 -10.01 19.86
N VAL A 253 -5.92 -9.03 19.78
CA VAL A 253 -4.48 -9.30 19.55
C VAL A 253 -3.89 -10.17 20.67
N GLN A 254 -4.14 -9.83 21.93
CA GLN A 254 -3.65 -10.61 23.08
C GLN A 254 -4.20 -12.03 23.07
N ARG A 255 -5.49 -12.20 22.76
CA ARG A 255 -6.10 -13.52 22.59
C ARG A 255 -5.45 -14.30 21.45
N TYR A 256 -5.23 -13.66 20.32
CA TYR A 256 -4.59 -14.30 19.16
C TYR A 256 -3.19 -14.82 19.50
N TYR A 257 -2.34 -14.00 20.13
CA TYR A 257 -1.01 -14.45 20.57
C TYR A 257 -1.07 -15.57 21.59
N LYS A 258 -2.02 -15.53 22.52
CA LYS A 258 -2.24 -16.61 23.47
C LYS A 258 -2.67 -17.90 22.76
N GLN A 259 -3.59 -17.83 21.81
CA GLN A 259 -4.04 -19.00 21.06
C GLN A 259 -2.91 -19.64 20.25
N ILE A 260 -2.05 -18.83 19.61
CA ILE A 260 -0.86 -19.34 18.91
C ILE A 260 0.11 -20.00 19.90
N HIS A 261 0.34 -19.41 21.06
CA HIS A 261 1.20 -20.02 22.09
C HIS A 261 0.63 -21.36 22.56
N ASP A 262 -0.67 -21.42 22.85
CA ASP A 262 -1.38 -22.61 23.33
C ASP A 262 -1.53 -23.71 22.25
N MET A 263 -1.24 -23.43 20.96
CA MET A 263 -1.21 -24.45 19.92
C MET A 263 -0.11 -25.49 20.18
N PRO A 264 -0.32 -26.76 19.80
CA PRO A 264 0.74 -27.77 19.82
C PRO A 264 1.99 -27.28 19.07
N PRO A 265 3.20 -27.51 19.61
CA PRO A 265 4.43 -27.17 18.92
C PRO A 265 4.56 -27.99 17.63
N LEU A 266 5.11 -27.36 16.60
CA LEU A 266 5.34 -28.01 15.31
C LEU A 266 6.71 -28.69 15.29
N SER A 267 6.75 -29.92 14.83
CA SER A 267 8.03 -30.61 14.61
C SER A 267 8.78 -30.02 13.42
N GLU A 268 10.12 -30.13 13.42
CA GLU A 268 10.93 -29.73 12.27
C GLU A 268 10.53 -30.49 11.00
N GLN A 269 10.13 -31.76 11.13
CA GLN A 269 9.68 -32.57 10.00
C GLN A 269 8.42 -32.01 9.35
N GLU A 270 7.42 -31.61 10.15
CA GLU A 270 6.17 -31.02 9.64
C GLU A 270 6.43 -29.68 8.95
N MET A 271 7.25 -28.82 9.56
CA MET A 271 7.59 -27.52 8.98
C MET A 271 8.40 -27.69 7.67
N ASN A 272 9.37 -28.60 7.64
CA ASN A 272 10.14 -28.89 6.43
C ASN A 272 9.27 -29.48 5.31
N ALA A 273 8.29 -30.33 5.65
CA ALA A 273 7.33 -30.84 4.68
C ALA A 273 6.46 -29.71 4.10
N HIS A 274 5.98 -28.79 4.96
CA HIS A 274 5.24 -27.61 4.51
C HIS A 274 6.07 -26.72 3.57
N LEU A 275 7.33 -26.42 3.93
CA LEU A 275 8.24 -25.62 3.11
C LEU A 275 8.59 -26.30 1.77
N ALA A 276 8.77 -27.63 1.78
CA ALA A 276 9.04 -28.40 0.58
C ALA A 276 7.84 -28.39 -0.39
N GLU A 277 6.61 -28.44 0.13
CA GLU A 277 5.40 -28.34 -0.67
C GLU A 277 5.29 -26.96 -1.36
N GLU A 278 5.46 -25.86 -0.62
CA GLU A 278 5.43 -24.52 -1.20
C GLU A 278 6.57 -24.32 -2.22
N SER A 279 7.78 -24.84 -1.93
CA SER A 279 8.93 -24.81 -2.86
C SER A 279 8.66 -25.58 -4.15
N ARG A 280 7.94 -26.71 -4.06
CA ARG A 280 7.53 -27.49 -5.23
C ARG A 280 6.48 -26.74 -6.05
N LYS A 281 5.50 -26.15 -5.38
CA LYS A 281 4.38 -25.44 -5.99
C LYS A 281 4.84 -24.25 -6.84
N TYR A 282 5.79 -23.46 -6.34
CA TYR A 282 6.24 -22.23 -7.03
C TYR A 282 7.60 -22.34 -7.72
N ARG A 283 8.10 -23.56 -7.97
CA ARG A 283 9.46 -23.80 -8.51
C ARG A 283 9.77 -23.03 -9.79
N ASN A 284 8.78 -22.88 -10.67
CA ASN A 284 8.96 -22.30 -12.01
C ASN A 284 8.34 -20.90 -12.15
N GLU A 285 7.90 -20.29 -11.04
CA GLU A 285 7.27 -18.97 -11.06
C GLU A 285 8.30 -17.83 -11.16
N PHE A 286 9.53 -18.08 -10.71
CA PHE A 286 10.58 -17.06 -10.62
C PHE A 286 11.84 -17.45 -11.40
N ASN A 287 12.44 -16.49 -12.10
CA ASN A 287 13.72 -16.70 -12.78
C ASN A 287 14.89 -16.55 -11.80
N THR A 288 15.37 -17.69 -11.29
CA THR A 288 16.49 -17.74 -10.34
C THR A 288 17.81 -17.27 -10.93
N ASN A 289 18.04 -17.44 -12.24
CA ASN A 289 19.28 -17.00 -12.89
C ASN A 289 19.43 -15.47 -12.87
N VAL A 290 18.34 -14.75 -13.09
CA VAL A 290 18.33 -13.28 -13.00
C VAL A 290 18.58 -12.84 -11.55
N ALA A 291 17.90 -13.46 -10.58
CA ALA A 291 18.13 -13.16 -9.16
C ALA A 291 19.58 -13.40 -8.74
N MET A 292 20.19 -14.52 -9.18
CA MET A 292 21.60 -14.82 -8.91
C MET A 292 22.54 -13.82 -9.57
N THR A 293 22.22 -13.34 -10.76
CA THR A 293 23.00 -12.29 -11.45
C THR A 293 22.97 -10.97 -10.68
N GLU A 294 21.81 -10.57 -10.15
CA GLU A 294 21.70 -9.38 -9.30
C GLU A 294 22.43 -9.55 -7.97
N ILE A 295 22.34 -10.73 -7.33
CA ILE A 295 23.10 -11.04 -6.10
C ILE A 295 24.61 -10.99 -6.37
N TYR A 296 25.06 -11.52 -7.52
CA TYR A 296 26.46 -11.51 -7.90
C TYR A 296 27.06 -10.10 -7.94
N LYS A 297 26.29 -9.08 -8.36
CA LYS A 297 26.75 -7.68 -8.35
C LYS A 297 27.20 -7.24 -6.96
N TYR A 298 26.47 -7.64 -5.91
CA TYR A 298 26.87 -7.37 -4.52
C TYR A 298 28.09 -8.19 -4.12
N ALA A 299 28.11 -9.47 -4.49
CA ALA A 299 29.25 -10.35 -4.22
C ALA A 299 30.55 -9.81 -4.80
N LYS A 300 30.53 -9.34 -6.05
CA LYS A 300 31.68 -8.69 -6.70
C LYS A 300 32.05 -7.39 -6.00
N ARG A 301 31.06 -6.53 -5.73
CA ARG A 301 31.29 -5.22 -5.09
C ARG A 301 31.95 -5.34 -3.70
N TYR A 302 31.60 -6.36 -2.94
CA TYR A 302 32.10 -6.59 -1.58
C TYR A 302 33.06 -7.79 -1.50
N ARG A 303 33.71 -8.12 -2.62
CA ARG A 303 34.54 -9.31 -2.75
C ARG A 303 35.59 -9.43 -1.65
N THR A 304 36.39 -8.39 -1.42
CA THR A 304 37.46 -8.40 -0.41
C THR A 304 36.92 -8.67 0.98
N GLN A 305 35.79 -8.04 1.34
CA GLN A 305 35.15 -8.25 2.64
C GLN A 305 34.63 -9.69 2.78
N ILE A 306 34.04 -10.25 1.72
CA ILE A 306 33.53 -11.62 1.71
C ILE A 306 34.67 -12.62 1.83
N VAL A 307 35.74 -12.47 1.05
CA VAL A 307 36.94 -13.33 1.10
C VAL A 307 37.56 -13.31 2.50
N ASN A 308 37.76 -12.13 3.08
CA ASN A 308 38.32 -12.02 4.43
C ASN A 308 37.43 -12.68 5.49
N ALA A 309 36.10 -12.58 5.34
CA ALA A 309 35.15 -13.25 6.23
C ALA A 309 35.18 -14.77 6.08
N LEU A 310 35.30 -15.27 4.84
CA LEU A 310 35.45 -16.70 4.53
C LEU A 310 36.78 -17.27 5.06
N ASP A 311 37.85 -16.49 5.05
CA ASP A 311 39.14 -16.93 5.59
C ASP A 311 39.17 -16.90 7.11
N SER A 312 38.55 -15.90 7.73
CA SER A 312 38.50 -15.77 9.18
C SER A 312 37.71 -16.89 9.87
N ASN A 313 36.78 -17.55 9.15
CA ASN A 313 35.97 -18.63 9.70
C ASN A 313 36.61 -20.02 9.44
N SER A 314 36.82 -20.79 10.51
CA SER A 314 37.53 -22.08 10.44
C SER A 314 36.76 -23.15 9.64
N THR A 315 35.44 -23.13 9.66
CA THR A 315 34.57 -24.07 8.95
C THR A 315 34.59 -23.82 7.44
N THR A 316 34.57 -22.56 7.03
CA THR A 316 34.60 -22.14 5.62
C THR A 316 35.99 -22.35 5.00
N ARG A 317 37.06 -22.14 5.77
CA ARG A 317 38.43 -22.46 5.37
C ARG A 317 38.61 -23.96 5.15
N ARG A 318 38.09 -24.80 6.07
CA ARG A 318 38.15 -26.27 5.95
C ARG A 318 37.45 -26.78 4.69
N THR A 319 36.36 -26.12 4.29
CA THR A 319 35.56 -26.49 3.10
C THR A 319 35.97 -25.75 1.83
N GLN A 320 37.06 -24.96 1.88
CA GLN A 320 37.63 -24.22 0.74
C GLN A 320 36.61 -23.30 0.04
N LEU A 321 35.71 -22.67 0.80
CA LEU A 321 34.67 -21.80 0.22
C LEU A 321 35.23 -20.53 -0.42
N GLN A 322 36.35 -20.00 0.09
CA GLN A 322 37.05 -18.87 -0.54
C GLN A 322 37.44 -19.19 -1.98
N HIS A 323 38.09 -20.33 -2.20
CA HIS A 323 38.50 -20.76 -3.54
C HIS A 323 37.29 -20.94 -4.48
N LYS A 324 36.19 -21.55 -3.99
CA LYS A 324 34.95 -21.69 -4.78
C LYS A 324 34.32 -20.34 -5.13
N PHE A 325 34.36 -19.39 -4.19
CA PHE A 325 33.84 -18.04 -4.42
C PHE A 325 34.66 -17.31 -5.50
N GLU A 326 35.99 -17.36 -5.41
CA GLU A 326 36.89 -16.78 -6.42
C GLU A 326 36.74 -17.46 -7.79
N GLN A 327 36.50 -18.78 -7.82
CA GLN A 327 36.19 -19.49 -9.06
C GLN A 327 34.91 -18.96 -9.72
N VAL A 328 33.86 -18.66 -8.95
CA VAL A 328 32.63 -18.05 -9.49
C VAL A 328 32.93 -16.68 -10.08
N ILE A 329 33.77 -15.86 -9.42
CA ILE A 329 34.14 -14.54 -9.93
C ILE A 329 34.90 -14.66 -11.24
N ALA A 330 35.92 -15.53 -11.31
CA ALA A 330 36.70 -15.75 -12.52
C ALA A 330 35.82 -16.22 -13.70
N LEU A 331 34.85 -17.11 -13.44
CA LEU A 331 33.92 -17.60 -14.45
C LEU A 331 32.94 -16.54 -14.94
N MET A 332 32.46 -15.66 -14.06
CA MET A 332 31.51 -14.61 -14.42
C MET A 332 32.16 -13.45 -15.20
N GLU A 333 33.46 -13.23 -15.00
CA GLU A 333 34.21 -12.12 -15.62
C GLU A 333 35.00 -12.55 -16.86
N ASP A 334 35.00 -13.85 -17.19
CA ASP A 334 35.81 -14.45 -18.26
C ASP A 334 37.30 -14.03 -18.19
N ASN A 335 37.77 -13.73 -16.97
CA ASN A 335 39.08 -13.15 -16.71
C ASN A 335 39.65 -13.64 -15.38
N ILE A 336 40.54 -14.63 -15.45
CA ILE A 336 41.23 -15.23 -14.30
C ILE A 336 42.17 -14.27 -13.56
N TYR A 337 42.47 -13.09 -14.13
CA TYR A 337 43.41 -12.13 -13.56
C TYR A 337 42.78 -11.17 -12.54
N GLU A 338 41.44 -11.13 -12.38
CA GLU A 338 40.84 -10.38 -11.27
C GLU A 338 41.06 -11.08 -9.93
N CYS A 339 41.40 -12.37 -9.88
CA CYS A 339 41.65 -13.16 -8.66
C CYS A 339 42.87 -12.73 -7.80
N CYS A 340 43.40 -11.52 -7.97
CA CYS A 340 44.57 -11.04 -7.25
C CYS A 340 44.24 -10.69 -5.79
N SER A 341 44.92 -11.37 -4.87
CA SER A 341 45.00 -11.01 -3.46
C SER A 341 46.03 -9.89 -3.29
N GLU A 342 45.67 -8.76 -2.68
CA GLU A 342 46.67 -7.83 -2.15
C GLU A 342 47.29 -8.46 -0.90
N ALA A 343 48.62 -8.59 -0.89
CA ALA A 343 49.40 -9.32 0.11
C ALA A 343 49.51 -8.60 1.46
#